data_AF-A0A9D6JHX1-F1
#
_entry.id   AF-A0A9D6JHX1-F1
#
_cell.length_a   1.000
_cell.length_b   1.000
_cell.length_c   1.000
_cell.angle_alpha   90.00
_cell.angle_beta   90.00
_cell.angle_gamma   90.00
#
_symmetry.space_group_name_H-M   'P 1'
#
loop_
_entity.id
_entity.type
_entity.pdbx_description
1 polymer ?
#
loop_
_entity_poly.entity_id
_entity_poly.type
_entity_poly.pdbx_seq_one_letter_code
_entity_poly.pdbx_strand_id
1 'polypeptide(L)'
;MSEKLIFEQPLNERIRTFLRMEYLFDQFEQHMQHSSPWDTHSAVKAVIDILGMVSRSDIKRETIKELERQNTNLRSFIEIPNINHGRLSLL
;
A
#
# COMPACT_ATOMS: atom_id res chain seq x y z
N MET A 1 -9.40 -23.80 17.78
CA MET A 1 -8.75 -23.61 16.46
C MET A 1 -7.74 -22.49 16.66
N SER A 2 -6.44 -22.74 16.49
CA SER A 2 -5.43 -21.71 16.76
C SER A 2 -5.58 -20.58 15.74
N GLU A 3 -5.63 -19.35 16.23
CA GLU A 3 -5.64 -18.16 15.38
C GLU A 3 -4.32 -18.08 14.60
N LYS A 4 -4.42 -17.86 13.29
CA LYS A 4 -3.26 -17.77 12.41
C LYS A 4 -2.73 -16.34 12.46
N LEU A 5 -1.53 -16.15 12.98
CA LEU A 5 -0.82 -14.87 12.93
C LEU A 5 -0.02 -14.74 11.63
N ILE A 6 -0.10 -13.59 10.98
CA ILE A 6 0.65 -13.27 9.76
C ILE A 6 1.65 -12.16 10.11
N PHE A 7 2.91 -12.34 9.68
CA PHE A 7 3.97 -11.37 9.85
C PHE A 7 4.55 -11.02 8.48
N GLU A 8 4.65 -9.72 8.22
CA GLU A 8 5.27 -9.20 6.99
C GLU A 8 6.59 -8.52 7.32
N GLN A 9 7.64 -8.90 6.60
CA GLN A 9 8.98 -8.32 6.76
C GLN A 9 9.39 -7.64 5.45
N PRO A 10 9.53 -6.30 5.42
CA PRO A 10 10.05 -5.64 4.24
C PRO A 10 11.49 -6.07 3.97
N LEU A 11 11.75 -6.53 2.75
CA LEU A 11 13.07 -6.98 2.29
C LEU A 11 13.89 -5.87 1.61
N ASN A 12 13.30 -4.69 1.40
CA ASN A 12 13.98 -3.52 0.87
C ASN A 12 13.28 -2.23 1.34
N GLU A 13 13.96 -1.09 1.17
CA GLU A 13 13.47 0.21 1.64
C GLU A 13 12.17 0.63 0.98
N ARG A 14 11.99 0.28 -0.30
CA ARG A 14 10.78 0.60 -1.06
C ARG A 14 9.57 -0.09 -0.46
N ILE A 15 9.65 -1.40 -0.20
CA ILE A 15 8.58 -2.16 0.45
C ILE A 15 8.36 -1.66 1.89
N ARG A 16 9.42 -1.31 2.63
CA ARG A 16 9.26 -0.71 3.97
C ARG A 16 8.46 0.58 3.91
N THR A 17 8.74 1.43 2.92
CA THR A 17 8.03 2.70 2.72
C THR A 17 6.56 2.47 2.38
N PHE A 18 6.26 1.51 1.50
CA PHE A 18 4.88 1.18 1.15
C PHE A 18 4.09 0.57 2.31
N LEU A 19 4.65 -0.38 3.06
CA LEU A 19 3.98 -0.95 4.24
C LEU A 19 3.72 0.11 5.32
N ARG A 20 4.66 1.04 5.51
CA ARG A 20 4.45 2.16 6.43
C ARG A 20 3.36 3.11 5.93
N MET A 21 3.26 3.33 4.62
CA MET A 21 2.23 4.16 4.01
C MET A 21 0.84 3.55 4.18
N GLU A 22 0.71 2.27 3.83
CA GLU A 22 -0.50 1.48 4.03
C GLU A 22 -0.97 1.56 5.48
N TYR A 23 -0.09 1.25 6.44
CA TYR A 23 -0.41 1.35 7.86
C TYR A 23 -0.93 2.73 8.29
N LEU A 24 -0.32 3.82 7.80
CA LEU A 24 -0.75 5.17 8.13
C LEU A 24 -2.12 5.53 7.51
N PHE A 25 -2.39 5.05 6.29
CA PHE A 25 -3.70 5.23 5.66
C PHE A 25 -4.78 4.43 6.38
N ASP A 26 -4.51 3.18 6.76
CA ASP A 26 -5.43 2.34 7.52
C ASP A 26 -5.76 2.97 8.88
N GLN A 27 -4.74 3.48 9.60
CA GLN A 27 -4.93 4.21 10.86
C GLN A 27 -5.82 5.44 10.67
N PHE A 28 -5.58 6.23 9.63
CA PHE A 28 -6.41 7.39 9.32
C PHE A 28 -7.87 6.98 9.04
N GLU A 29 -8.10 5.98 8.19
CA GLU A 29 -9.44 5.52 7.84
C GLU A 29 -10.19 4.98 9.07
N GLN A 30 -9.51 4.19 9.92
CA GLN A 30 -10.11 3.66 11.15
C GLN A 30 -10.56 4.75 12.11
N HIS A 31 -9.73 5.77 12.33
CA HIS A 31 -10.09 6.87 13.23
C HIS A 31 -11.14 7.81 12.63
N MET A 32 -11.21 7.92 11.30
CA MET A 32 -12.28 8.66 10.63
C MET A 32 -13.66 8.02 10.78
N GLN A 33 -13.74 6.71 11.06
CA GLN A 33 -15.01 6.00 11.29
C GLN A 33 -15.60 6.24 12.69
N HIS A 34 -14.87 6.88 13.59
CA HIS A 34 -15.26 7.10 14.98
C HIS A 34 -15.31 8.61 15.29
N SER A 35 -15.87 9.00 16.44
CA SER A 35 -16.15 10.41 16.75
C SER A 35 -15.69 10.87 18.14
N SER A 36 -14.75 10.16 18.76
CA SER A 36 -14.16 10.65 20.02
C SER A 36 -13.12 11.75 19.76
N PRO A 37 -12.83 12.61 20.75
CA PRO A 37 -11.72 13.56 20.66
C PRO A 37 -10.37 12.88 20.37
N TRP A 38 -10.18 11.66 20.89
CA TRP A 38 -8.97 10.86 20.66
C TRP A 38 -8.87 10.36 19.22
N ASP A 39 -9.99 10.00 18.60
CA ASP A 39 -10.03 9.60 17.19
C ASP A 39 -9.66 10.78 16.29
N THR A 40 -10.23 11.96 16.57
CA THR A 40 -9.90 13.18 15.81
C THR A 40 -8.40 13.51 15.93
N HIS A 41 -7.85 13.44 17.14
CA HIS A 41 -6.41 13.65 17.35
C HIS A 41 -5.56 12.64 16.57
N SER A 42 -5.94 11.36 16.61
CA SER A 42 -5.20 10.28 15.97
C SER A 42 -5.29 10.36 14.44
N ALA A 43 -6.44 10.72 13.88
CA ALA A 43 -6.61 10.97 12.45
C ALA A 43 -5.73 12.14 11.97
N VAL A 44 -5.74 13.28 12.69
CA VAL A 44 -4.87 14.42 12.37
C VAL A 44 -3.40 14.04 12.47
N LYS A 45 -3.02 13.26 13.48
CA LYS A 45 -1.66 12.76 13.63
C LYS A 45 -1.25 11.88 12.45
N ALA A 46 -2.10 10.95 12.01
CA ALA A 46 -1.83 10.11 10.84
C ALA A 46 -1.60 10.95 9.58
N VAL A 47 -2.40 11.99 9.35
CA VAL A 47 -2.21 12.92 8.21
C VAL A 47 -0.87 13.65 8.29
N ILE A 48 -0.47 14.14 9.47
CA ILE A 48 0.83 14.79 9.66
C ILE A 48 1.99 13.81 9.38
N ASP A 49 1.87 12.57 9.85
CA ASP A 49 2.89 11.55 9.62
C ASP A 49 2.99 11.17 8.13
N ILE A 50 1.85 11.07 7.42
CA ILE A 50 1.80 10.86 5.96
C ILE A 50 2.50 12.01 5.24
N LEU A 51 2.18 13.26 5.59
CA LEU A 51 2.81 14.44 5.00
C LEU A 51 4.32 14.46 5.26
N GLY A 52 4.75 14.07 6.46
CA GLY A 52 6.16 13.94 6.82
C GLY A 52 6.89 12.89 5.98
N MET A 53 6.22 11.84 5.53
CA MET A 53 6.81 10.81 4.70
C MET A 53 6.87 11.22 3.23
N VAL A 54 5.77 11.77 2.69
CA VAL A 54 5.67 12.25 1.30
C VAL A 54 6.63 13.42 1.04
N SER A 55 6.94 14.24 2.05
CA SER A 55 7.88 15.36 1.90
C SER A 55 9.36 14.96 1.89
N ARG A 56 9.71 13.81 2.48
CA ARG A 56 11.11 13.36 2.62
C ARG A 56 11.56 12.37 1.54
N SER A 57 10.60 11.74 0.86
CA SER A 57 10.87 10.69 -0.11
C SER A 57 10.09 10.94 -1.40
N ASP A 58 10.69 10.63 -2.54
CA ASP A 58 10.02 10.74 -3.85
C ASP A 58 9.09 9.54 -4.08
N ILE A 59 8.10 9.41 -3.20
CA ILE A 59 7.14 8.29 -3.18
C ILE A 59 6.38 8.22 -4.49
N LYS A 60 6.03 9.39 -5.06
CA LYS A 60 5.34 9.45 -6.35
C LYS A 60 6.12 8.70 -7.42
N ARG A 61 7.42 9.01 -7.58
CA ARG A 61 8.26 8.35 -8.57
C ARG A 61 8.45 6.87 -8.27
N GLU A 62 8.66 6.50 -7.02
CA GLU A 62 8.85 5.10 -6.62
C GLU A 62 7.58 4.26 -6.85
N THR A 63 6.40 4.83 -6.60
CA THR A 63 5.10 4.20 -6.90
C THR A 63 4.93 4.03 -8.41
N ILE A 64 5.24 5.04 -9.22
CA ILE A 64 5.15 4.95 -10.69
C ILE A 64 6.04 3.81 -11.21
N LYS A 65 7.31 3.77 -10.79
CA LYS A 65 8.24 2.71 -11.20
C LYS A 65 7.75 1.32 -10.79
N GLU A 66 7.17 1.20 -9.59
CA GLU A 66 6.66 -0.09 -9.14
C GLU A 66 5.44 -0.53 -9.95
N LEU A 67 4.53 0.39 -10.29
CA LEU A 67 3.38 0.11 -11.16
C LEU A 67 3.85 -0.32 -12.57
N GLU A 68 4.84 0.35 -13.15
CA GLU A 68 5.43 -0.03 -14.44
C GLU A 68 6.06 -1.43 -14.39
N ARG A 69 6.77 -1.75 -13.30
CA ARG A 69 7.36 -3.08 -13.08
C ARG A 69 6.27 -4.15 -12.98
N GLN A 70 5.21 -3.90 -12.23
CA GLN A 70 4.09 -4.84 -12.08
C GLN A 70 3.34 -5.03 -13.40
N ASN A 71 3.12 -3.96 -14.16
CA ASN A 71 2.50 -4.04 -15.49
C ASN A 71 3.36 -4.91 -16.43
N THR A 72 4.68 -4.69 -16.45
CA THR A 72 5.61 -5.50 -17.25
C THR A 72 5.55 -6.99 -16.87
N ASN A 73 5.55 -7.28 -15.57
CA ASN A 73 5.44 -8.65 -15.07
C ASN A 73 4.12 -9.30 -15.51
N LEU A 74 2.99 -8.60 -15.38
CA LEU A 74 1.69 -9.12 -15.77
C LEU A 74 1.57 -9.33 -17.28
N ARG A 75 2.14 -8.44 -18.09
CA ARG A 75 2.18 -8.59 -19.56
C ARG A 75 2.90 -9.87 -20.00
N SER A 76 3.93 -10.30 -19.27
CA SER A 76 4.60 -11.57 -19.57
C SER A 76 3.68 -12.78 -19.47
N PHE A 77 2.56 -12.65 -18.75
CA PHE A 77 1.61 -13.75 -18.60
C PHE A 77 0.65 -13.91 -19.79
N ILE A 78 0.65 -12.98 -20.75
CA ILE A 78 -0.19 -13.07 -21.96
C ILE A 78 0.08 -14.36 -22.75
N GLU A 79 1.32 -14.86 -22.72
CA GLU A 79 1.71 -16.06 -23.46
C GLU A 79 1.43 -17.37 -22.71
N ILE A 80 0.97 -17.30 -21.44
CA ILE A 80 0.77 -18.49 -20.60
C ILE A 80 -0.55 -19.19 -20.98
N PRO A 81 -0.51 -20.48 -21.37
CA PRO A 81 -1.72 -21.24 -21.65
C PRO A 81 -2.65 -21.32 -20.44
N ASN A 82 -3.96 -21.28 -20.68
CA ASN A 82 -5.02 -21.33 -19.65
C ASN A 82 -5.08 -20.11 -18.71
N ILE A 83 -4.44 -19.00 -19.05
CA ILE A 83 -4.63 -17.77 -18.27
C ILE A 83 -5.97 -17.10 -18.61
N ASN A 84 -6.56 -16.43 -17.62
CA ASN A 84 -7.76 -15.63 -17.83
C ASN A 84 -7.39 -14.29 -18.48
N HIS A 85 -7.35 -14.28 -19.82
CA HIS A 85 -7.04 -13.08 -20.59
C HIS A 85 -8.02 -11.93 -20.35
N GLY A 86 -9.30 -12.24 -20.08
CA GLY A 86 -10.31 -11.22 -19.80
C GLY A 86 -10.02 -10.42 -18.51
N ARG A 87 -9.47 -11.08 -17.48
CA ARG A 87 -8.99 -10.39 -16.28
C ARG A 87 -7.67 -9.66 -16.51
N LEU A 88 -6.78 -10.22 -17.33
CA LEU A 88 -5.49 -9.62 -17.63
C LEU A 88 -5.62 -8.34 -18.46
N SER A 89 -6.61 -8.24 -19.34
CA SER A 89 -6.86 -7.06 -20.18
C SER A 89 -7.57 -5.90 -19.47
N LEU A 90 -8.02 -6.09 -18.22
CA LEU A 90 -8.59 -5.02 -17.39
C LEU A 90 -7.52 -4.14 -16.72
N LEU A 91 -6.25 -4.54 -16.85
CA LEU A 91 -5.05 -3.89 -16.28
C LEU A 91 -4.34 -3.03 -17.33
#